data_AF-A0A0F8X494-F1
#
_entry.id   AF-A0A0F8X494-F1
#
_cell.length_a   1.000
_cell.length_b   1.000
_cell.length_c   1.000
_cell.angle_alpha   90.00
_cell.angle_beta   90.00
_cell.angle_gamma   90.00
#
_symmetry.space_group_name_H-M   'P 1'
#
loop_
_entity.id
_entity.type
_entity.pdbx_description
1 polymer ?
#
loop_
_entity_poly.entity_id
_entity_poly.type
_entity_poly.pdbx_seq_one_letter_code
_entity_poly.pdbx_strand_id
1 'polypeptide(L)'
;MTSRQARHTISPLRATLFAVGLGVALSLVISPSVPGSADRGIGGDDVAAAAMISLLAAGGLGLYLYIFQPKELNTVLRLFMVALLVVLWVAAAKFFLANTLPDDERLYLSYMLPVAALPMLIATLLDGGLAVAAAALLALLTAFVGFYLPDAREALAGHPLDSLQMVTALLLGGLVGIFAVHRAERMNRYLVAGGAVTLVSFIVLLSFWLLSGDRDATDPVWMIVATGLGGLLAAIIVIGATVVLGLTFGITTRIQLMELAQINHPLLRRLQE
;
A
#
# COMPACT_ATOMS: atom_id res chain seq x y z
N MET A 1 6.67 -44.54 3.62
CA MET A 1 5.92 -43.25 3.59
C MET A 1 6.88 -42.16 4.02
N THR A 2 7.52 -41.52 3.06
CA THR A 2 8.58 -40.53 3.27
C THR A 2 7.98 -39.20 3.71
N SER A 3 8.47 -38.69 4.83
CA SER A 3 8.22 -37.36 5.34
C SER A 3 8.61 -36.31 4.29
N ARG A 4 7.61 -35.71 3.63
CA ARG A 4 7.80 -34.42 2.95
C ARG A 4 8.09 -33.40 4.05
N GLN A 5 9.36 -33.21 4.40
CA GLN A 5 9.81 -32.00 5.07
C GLN A 5 9.36 -30.83 4.20
N ALA A 6 8.34 -30.11 4.65
CA ALA A 6 7.98 -28.82 4.08
C ALA A 6 9.22 -27.92 4.23
N ARG A 7 9.99 -27.76 3.17
CA ARG A 7 11.09 -26.80 3.16
C ARG A 7 10.46 -25.42 3.32
N HIS A 8 10.58 -24.85 4.51
CA HIS A 8 10.23 -23.46 4.77
C HIS A 8 10.95 -22.58 3.73
N THR A 9 10.19 -21.80 2.96
CA THR A 9 10.74 -20.88 1.96
C THR A 9 11.42 -19.68 2.65
N ILE A 10 10.92 -19.30 3.82
CA ILE A 10 11.38 -18.22 4.68
C ILE A 10 11.78 -18.82 6.04
N SER A 11 13.06 -18.74 6.38
CA SER A 11 13.54 -19.17 7.70
C SER A 11 13.07 -18.22 8.81
N PRO A 12 12.95 -18.69 10.07
CA PRO A 12 12.60 -17.84 11.21
C PRO A 12 13.50 -16.60 11.30
N LEU A 13 14.82 -16.78 11.07
CA LEU A 13 15.80 -15.70 11.06
C LEU A 13 15.52 -14.65 9.99
N ARG A 14 15.11 -15.04 8.78
CA ARG A 14 14.80 -14.09 7.71
C ARG A 14 13.54 -13.29 8.01
N ALA A 15 12.51 -13.94 8.58
CA ALA A 15 11.27 -13.27 8.97
C ALA A 15 11.51 -12.27 10.12
N THR A 16 12.32 -12.63 11.12
CA THR A 16 12.66 -11.74 12.24
C THR A 16 13.53 -10.57 11.78
N LEU A 17 14.55 -10.81 10.96
CA LEU A 17 15.38 -9.73 10.40
C LEU A 17 14.56 -8.77 9.52
N PHE A 18 13.63 -9.29 8.72
CA PHE A 18 12.69 -8.48 7.97
C PHE A 18 11.82 -7.61 8.89
N ALA A 19 11.21 -8.22 9.93
CA ALA A 19 10.35 -7.49 10.87
C ALA A 19 11.12 -6.40 11.62
N VAL A 20 12.34 -6.70 12.09
CA VAL A 20 13.19 -5.72 12.79
C VAL A 20 13.60 -4.58 11.83
N GLY A 21 14.08 -4.91 10.63
CA GLY A 21 14.50 -3.91 9.65
C GLY A 21 13.35 -3.01 9.21
N LEU A 22 12.18 -3.60 8.92
CA LEU A 22 10.97 -2.84 8.57
C LEU A 22 10.48 -1.99 9.74
N GLY A 23 10.49 -2.52 10.97
CA GLY A 23 10.06 -1.81 12.16
C GLY A 23 10.91 -0.58 12.45
N VAL A 24 12.25 -0.70 12.30
CA VAL A 24 13.19 0.42 12.44
C VAL A 24 12.99 1.44 11.33
N ALA A 25 12.84 1.00 10.07
CA ALA A 25 12.63 1.92 8.96
C ALA A 25 11.30 2.69 9.10
N LEU A 26 10.22 2.00 9.48
CA LEU A 26 8.92 2.63 9.73
C LEU A 26 8.97 3.56 10.94
N SER A 27 9.66 3.20 12.02
CA SER A 27 9.75 4.08 13.18
C SER A 27 10.47 5.38 12.83
N LEU A 28 11.53 5.32 12.01
CA LEU A 28 12.22 6.52 11.52
C LEU A 28 11.33 7.37 10.60
N VAL A 29 10.59 6.74 9.69
CA VAL A 29 9.70 7.45 8.76
C VAL A 29 8.52 8.09 9.49
N ILE A 30 7.87 7.35 10.38
CA ILE A 30 6.69 7.82 11.10
C ILE A 30 7.09 8.78 12.22
N SER A 31 8.26 8.61 12.85
CA SER A 31 8.69 9.47 13.94
C SER A 31 8.64 10.96 13.56
N PRO A 32 8.07 11.83 14.41
CA PRO A 32 8.10 13.27 14.24
C PRO A 32 9.53 13.79 14.42
N SER A 33 10.36 13.68 13.39
CA SER A 33 11.69 14.28 13.35
C SER A 33 11.73 15.35 12.28
N VAL A 34 11.45 16.59 12.68
CA VAL A 34 11.82 17.78 11.91
C VAL A 34 13.06 18.38 12.57
N PRO A 35 14.18 18.55 11.84
CA PRO A 35 15.31 19.32 12.35
C PRO A 35 14.86 20.76 12.66
N GLY A 36 14.91 21.17 13.93
CA GLY A 36 14.58 22.53 14.38
C GLY A 36 13.37 22.67 15.33
N SER A 37 12.76 21.58 15.78
CA SER A 37 11.52 21.60 16.57
C SER A 37 11.69 21.70 18.11
N ALA A 38 12.73 22.37 18.59
CA ALA A 38 12.92 22.57 20.04
C ALA A 38 11.78 23.40 20.69
N ASP A 39 11.03 24.17 19.90
CA ASP A 39 9.98 25.10 20.39
C ASP A 39 8.53 24.65 20.14
N ARG A 40 8.27 23.47 19.57
CA ARG A 40 6.91 23.01 19.24
C ARG A 40 6.64 21.58 19.71
N GLY A 41 6.47 21.41 21.02
CA GLY A 41 5.57 20.41 21.61
C GLY A 41 5.60 18.94 21.14
N ILE A 42 6.64 18.44 20.48
CA ILE A 42 6.74 17.02 20.14
C ILE A 42 7.12 16.28 21.42
N GLY A 43 6.13 15.63 22.03
CA GLY A 43 6.31 14.85 23.26
C GLY A 43 7.03 13.54 22.97
N GLY A 44 7.75 13.01 23.96
CA GLY A 44 8.28 11.65 23.91
C GLY A 44 7.19 10.60 23.63
N ASP A 45 5.94 10.92 23.97
CA ASP A 45 4.75 10.10 23.75
C ASP A 45 4.45 9.89 22.25
N ASP A 46 4.63 10.90 21.40
CA ASP A 46 4.38 10.77 19.96
C ASP A 46 5.42 9.88 19.28
N VAL A 47 6.68 10.00 19.70
CA VAL A 47 7.77 9.13 19.25
C VAL A 47 7.55 7.70 19.73
N ALA A 48 7.11 7.52 20.97
CA ALA A 48 6.78 6.20 21.52
C ALA A 48 5.60 5.56 20.77
N ALA A 49 4.54 6.30 20.49
CA ALA A 49 3.39 5.82 19.72
C ALA A 49 3.80 5.43 18.28
N ALA A 50 4.61 6.25 17.61
CA ALA A 50 5.17 5.94 16.30
C ALA A 50 6.02 4.67 16.30
N ALA A 51 6.85 4.47 17.33
CA ALA A 51 7.64 3.25 17.48
C ALA A 51 6.75 2.03 17.72
N MET A 52 5.74 2.14 18.59
CA MET A 52 4.81 1.05 18.89
C MET A 52 4.04 0.60 17.66
N ILE A 53 3.43 1.52 16.90
CA ILE A 53 2.68 1.15 15.69
C ILE A 53 3.59 0.55 14.62
N SER A 54 4.83 1.05 14.50
CA SER A 54 5.82 0.52 13.55
C SER A 54 6.22 -0.92 13.90
N LEU A 55 6.45 -1.20 15.18
CA LEU A 55 6.75 -2.55 15.67
C LEU A 55 5.57 -3.49 15.49
N LEU A 56 4.34 -3.04 15.76
CA LEU A 56 3.14 -3.84 15.54
C LEU A 56 2.92 -4.16 14.05
N ALA A 57 3.07 -3.16 13.18
CA ALA A 57 2.93 -3.37 11.74
C ALA A 57 4.01 -4.30 11.17
N ALA A 58 5.27 -4.06 11.54
CA ALA A 58 6.39 -4.87 11.06
C ALA A 58 6.38 -6.29 11.65
N GLY A 59 6.02 -6.42 12.93
CA GLY A 59 5.80 -7.71 13.60
C GLY A 59 4.65 -8.49 12.99
N GLY A 60 3.53 -7.82 12.71
CA GLY A 60 2.36 -8.42 12.03
C GLY A 60 2.70 -8.93 10.63
N LEU A 61 3.40 -8.13 9.82
CA LEU A 61 3.84 -8.56 8.49
C LEU A 61 4.90 -9.67 8.56
N GLY A 62 5.88 -9.57 9.46
CA GLY A 62 6.88 -10.61 9.68
C GLY A 62 6.28 -11.94 10.13
N LEU A 63 5.28 -11.88 11.02
CA LEU A 63 4.53 -13.05 11.47
C LEU A 63 3.73 -13.65 10.32
N TYR A 64 3.07 -12.82 9.49
CA TYR A 64 2.40 -13.27 8.28
C TYR A 64 3.36 -14.03 7.36
N LEU A 65 4.54 -13.49 7.08
CA LEU A 65 5.55 -14.14 6.24
C LEU A 65 6.02 -15.47 6.84
N TYR A 66 6.17 -15.54 8.16
CA TYR A 66 6.58 -16.75 8.85
C TYR A 66 5.52 -17.86 8.82
N ILE A 67 4.24 -17.52 8.99
CA ILE A 67 3.14 -18.49 9.03
C ILE A 67 2.75 -18.95 7.61
N PHE A 68 2.52 -18.00 6.70
CA PHE A 68 1.94 -18.29 5.39
C PHE A 68 2.97 -18.64 4.31
N GLN A 69 4.25 -18.29 4.53
CA GLN A 69 5.38 -18.73 3.69
C GLN A 69 5.14 -18.52 2.18
N PRO A 70 4.75 -17.31 1.72
CA PRO A 70 4.46 -17.04 0.31
C PRO A 70 5.64 -17.45 -0.57
N LYS A 71 5.37 -18.26 -1.59
CA LYS A 71 6.40 -18.96 -2.38
C LYS A 71 7.26 -17.99 -3.18
N GLU A 72 6.65 -16.87 -3.56
CA GLU A 72 7.22 -15.80 -4.35
C GLU A 72 8.29 -15.02 -3.56
N LEU A 73 8.32 -15.10 -2.23
CA LEU A 73 9.30 -14.44 -1.36
C LEU A 73 10.49 -15.32 -0.95
N ASN A 74 10.88 -16.27 -1.80
CA ASN A 74 11.99 -17.18 -1.56
C ASN A 74 13.39 -16.52 -1.50
N THR A 75 13.50 -15.26 -1.91
CA THR A 75 14.78 -14.53 -2.07
C THR A 75 14.80 -13.29 -1.19
N VAL A 76 15.95 -13.00 -0.56
CA VAL A 76 16.15 -11.82 0.31
C VAL A 76 15.84 -10.51 -0.42
N LEU A 77 16.17 -10.42 -1.71
CA LEU A 77 15.88 -9.25 -2.54
C LEU A 77 14.38 -8.96 -2.63
N ARG A 78 13.52 -9.99 -2.67
CA ARG A 78 12.06 -9.81 -2.73
C ARG A 78 11.47 -9.45 -1.37
N LEU A 79 12.05 -9.93 -0.26
CA LEU A 79 11.73 -9.44 1.08
C LEU A 79 12.09 -7.95 1.20
N PHE A 80 13.28 -7.56 0.73
CA PHE A 80 13.69 -6.16 0.69
C PHE A 80 12.74 -5.32 -0.18
N MET A 81 12.28 -5.83 -1.32
CA MET A 81 11.28 -5.16 -2.16
C MET A 81 10.02 -4.81 -1.36
N VAL A 82 9.45 -5.77 -0.63
CA VAL A 82 8.23 -5.54 0.16
C VAL A 82 8.49 -4.49 1.24
N ALA A 83 9.60 -4.59 1.97
CA ALA A 83 9.95 -3.60 2.99
C ALA A 83 10.10 -2.20 2.38
N LEU A 84 10.83 -2.10 1.26
CA LEU A 84 11.05 -0.84 0.55
C LEU A 84 9.73 -0.22 0.10
N LEU A 85 8.84 -1.01 -0.49
CA LEU A 85 7.55 -0.53 -0.96
C LEU A 85 6.65 -0.04 0.19
N VAL A 86 6.60 -0.77 1.31
CA VAL A 86 5.83 -0.33 2.49
C VAL A 86 6.39 0.98 3.04
N VAL A 87 7.71 1.06 3.25
CA VAL A 87 8.37 2.26 3.79
C VAL A 87 8.17 3.45 2.85
N LEU A 88 8.34 3.26 1.54
CA LEU A 88 8.18 4.32 0.55
C LEU A 88 6.74 4.85 0.50
N TRP A 89 5.74 3.97 0.53
CA TRP A 89 4.34 4.40 0.55
C TRP A 89 3.96 5.13 1.84
N VAL A 90 4.45 4.67 3.00
CA VAL A 90 4.22 5.36 4.28
C VAL A 90 4.93 6.72 4.31
N ALA A 91 6.15 6.82 3.76
CA ALA A 91 6.87 8.08 3.66
C ALA A 91 6.16 9.07 2.73
N ALA A 92 5.68 8.59 1.56
CA ALA A 92 4.90 9.39 0.63
C ALA A 92 3.57 9.84 1.26
N ALA A 93 2.89 8.96 2.00
CA ALA A 93 1.67 9.28 2.74
C ALA A 93 1.93 10.37 3.77
N LYS A 94 2.99 10.25 4.58
CA LYS A 94 3.38 11.27 5.55
C LYS A 94 3.64 12.62 4.90
N PHE A 95 4.46 12.64 3.84
CA PHE A 95 4.77 13.89 3.15
C PHE A 95 3.52 14.53 2.56
N PHE A 96 2.67 13.74 1.89
CA PHE A 96 1.46 14.25 1.27
C PHE A 96 0.45 14.77 2.31
N LEU A 97 0.14 13.95 3.33
CA LEU A 97 -0.82 14.32 4.38
C LEU A 97 -0.37 15.51 5.21
N ALA A 98 0.94 15.69 5.42
CA ALA A 98 1.47 16.88 6.08
C ALA A 98 1.22 18.19 5.31
N ASN A 99 0.93 18.12 4.00
CA ASN A 99 0.63 19.28 3.17
C ASN A 99 -0.86 19.42 2.86
N THR A 100 -1.68 18.39 3.11
CA THR A 100 -3.12 18.37 2.76
C THR A 100 -4.05 18.35 3.97
N LEU A 101 -3.54 18.08 5.17
CA LEU A 101 -4.31 18.15 6.40
C LEU A 101 -3.93 19.39 7.22
N PRO A 102 -4.89 20.02 7.93
CA PRO A 102 -6.31 19.68 8.01
C PRO A 102 -7.09 20.03 6.72
N ASP A 103 -8.20 19.32 6.46
CA ASP A 103 -9.04 19.49 5.25
C ASP A 103 -10.08 20.61 5.44
N ASP A 104 -9.61 21.82 5.73
CA ASP A 104 -10.46 22.97 6.05
C ASP A 104 -11.39 23.37 4.89
N GLU A 105 -10.95 23.16 3.66
CA GLU A 105 -11.69 23.50 2.43
C GLU A 105 -12.64 22.37 1.95
N ARG A 106 -12.75 21.26 2.69
CA ARG A 106 -13.60 20.08 2.36
C ARG A 106 -13.30 19.52 0.96
N LEU A 107 -12.03 19.50 0.58
CA LEU A 107 -11.58 19.07 -0.74
C LEU A 107 -11.28 17.57 -0.80
N TYR A 108 -11.24 16.88 0.34
CA TYR A 108 -10.98 15.45 0.45
C TYR A 108 -9.63 15.04 -0.17
N LEU A 109 -8.65 15.96 -0.24
CA LEU A 109 -7.38 15.76 -0.96
C LEU A 109 -6.59 14.55 -0.46
N SER A 110 -6.71 14.21 0.82
CA SER A 110 -6.11 13.01 1.44
C SER A 110 -6.46 11.71 0.70
N TYR A 111 -7.60 11.65 0.00
CA TYR A 111 -8.05 10.49 -0.77
C TYR A 111 -7.52 10.45 -2.21
N MET A 112 -6.77 11.48 -2.65
CA MET A 112 -5.99 11.45 -3.89
C MET A 112 -4.72 10.60 -3.75
N LEU A 113 -4.29 10.32 -2.52
CA LEU A 113 -3.11 9.51 -2.27
C LEU A 113 -3.33 8.10 -2.85
N PRO A 114 -2.47 7.61 -3.77
CA PRO A 114 -2.66 6.32 -4.44
C PRO A 114 -2.23 5.13 -3.55
N VAL A 115 -2.82 5.03 -2.37
CA VAL A 115 -2.53 3.99 -1.36
C VAL A 115 -2.79 2.60 -1.91
N ALA A 116 -3.85 2.44 -2.73
CA ALA A 116 -4.21 1.17 -3.36
C ALA A 116 -3.12 0.63 -4.32
N ALA A 117 -2.20 1.47 -4.80
CA ALA A 117 -1.14 1.05 -5.69
C ALA A 117 -0.19 0.02 -5.07
N LEU A 118 0.14 0.16 -3.78
CA LEU A 118 1.02 -0.79 -3.08
C LEU A 118 0.44 -2.22 -3.08
N PRO A 119 -0.77 -2.46 -2.55
CA PRO A 119 -1.34 -3.80 -2.55
C PRO A 119 -1.62 -4.32 -3.97
N MET A 120 -1.99 -3.46 -4.93
CA MET A 120 -2.11 -3.86 -6.34
C MET A 120 -0.78 -4.35 -6.92
N LEU A 121 0.34 -3.66 -6.63
CA LEU A 121 1.69 -4.08 -7.04
C LEU A 121 2.07 -5.43 -6.41
N ILE A 122 1.82 -5.59 -5.11
CA ILE A 122 2.10 -6.85 -4.41
C ILE A 122 1.26 -7.99 -4.99
N ALA A 123 -0.03 -7.77 -5.27
CA ALA A 123 -0.91 -8.76 -5.87
C ALA A 123 -0.47 -9.16 -7.30
N THR A 124 0.11 -8.21 -8.03
CA THR A 124 0.54 -8.40 -9.41
C THR A 124 1.88 -9.13 -9.51
N LEU A 125 2.83 -8.78 -8.65
CA LEU A 125 4.22 -9.26 -8.72
C LEU A 125 4.52 -10.44 -7.79
N LEU A 126 3.75 -10.58 -6.70
CA LEU A 126 4.01 -11.54 -5.64
C LEU A 126 2.76 -12.40 -5.40
N ASP A 127 2.12 -12.24 -4.24
CA ASP A 127 1.05 -13.09 -3.75
C ASP A 127 -0.16 -12.26 -3.32
N GLY A 128 -1.37 -12.79 -3.59
CA GLY A 128 -2.62 -12.11 -3.27
C GLY A 128 -2.91 -12.05 -1.77
N GLY A 129 -2.53 -13.07 -1.01
CA GLY A 129 -2.67 -13.06 0.45
C GLY A 129 -1.77 -12.00 1.09
N LEU A 130 -0.52 -11.89 0.63
CA LEU A 130 0.40 -10.85 1.08
C LEU A 130 -0.12 -9.46 0.73
N ALA A 131 -0.73 -9.30 -0.45
CA ALA A 131 -1.33 -8.05 -0.87
C ALA A 131 -2.45 -7.60 0.07
N VAL A 132 -3.33 -8.52 0.49
CA VAL A 132 -4.40 -8.24 1.47
C VAL A 132 -3.81 -7.81 2.82
N ALA A 133 -2.78 -8.51 3.31
CA ALA A 133 -2.09 -8.13 4.55
C ALA A 133 -1.45 -6.73 4.43
N ALA A 134 -0.81 -6.43 3.30
CA ALA A 134 -0.21 -5.12 3.04
C ALA A 134 -1.26 -4.01 2.90
N ALA A 135 -2.43 -4.28 2.31
CA ALA A 135 -3.54 -3.33 2.23
C ALA A 135 -4.05 -2.94 3.62
N ALA A 136 -4.27 -3.93 4.49
CA ALA A 136 -4.70 -3.70 5.87
C ALA A 136 -3.68 -2.87 6.66
N LEU A 137 -2.39 -3.25 6.59
CA LEU A 137 -1.34 -2.52 7.27
C LEU A 137 -1.19 -1.10 6.74
N LEU A 138 -1.19 -0.90 5.41
CA LEU A 138 -0.99 0.42 4.85
C LEU A 138 -2.17 1.35 5.15
N ALA A 139 -3.41 0.86 5.14
CA ALA A 139 -4.57 1.65 5.55
C ALA A 139 -4.45 2.13 7.00
N LEU A 140 -4.07 1.24 7.92
CA LEU A 140 -3.86 1.57 9.33
C LEU A 140 -2.70 2.54 9.54
N LEU A 141 -1.56 2.32 8.89
CA LEU A 141 -0.39 3.20 9.01
C LEU A 141 -0.65 4.59 8.41
N THR A 142 -1.33 4.66 7.27
CA THR A 142 -1.70 5.94 6.64
C THR A 142 -2.65 6.73 7.53
N ALA A 143 -3.65 6.04 8.12
CA ALA A 143 -4.53 6.63 9.12
C ALA A 143 -3.76 7.16 10.33
N PHE A 144 -2.94 6.31 10.96
CA PHE A 144 -2.11 6.73 12.09
C PHE A 144 -1.26 7.96 11.76
N VAL A 145 -0.64 7.98 10.57
CA VAL A 145 0.18 9.10 10.11
C VAL A 145 -0.61 10.41 9.98
N GLY A 146 -1.84 10.34 9.46
CA GLY A 146 -2.73 11.51 9.40
C GLY A 146 -3.08 12.06 10.78
N PHE A 147 -3.25 11.20 11.78
CA PHE A 147 -3.74 11.60 13.11
C PHE A 147 -2.69 12.22 14.03
N TYR A 148 -1.41 11.88 13.91
CA TYR A 148 -0.40 12.42 14.80
C TYR A 148 0.19 13.76 14.32
N LEU A 149 -0.10 14.19 13.09
CA LEU A 149 0.26 15.52 12.58
C LEU A 149 -0.42 16.59 13.46
N PRO A 150 0.32 17.53 14.09
CA PRO A 150 -0.24 18.42 15.12
C PRO A 150 -1.50 19.18 14.66
N ASP A 151 -1.42 19.81 13.48
CA ASP A 151 -2.52 20.60 12.93
C ASP A 151 -3.74 19.73 12.56
N ALA A 152 -3.49 18.51 12.08
CA ALA A 152 -4.53 17.54 11.77
C ALA A 152 -5.18 16.97 13.03
N ARG A 153 -4.40 16.73 14.09
CA ARG A 153 -4.86 16.14 15.35
C ARG A 153 -5.93 16.98 16.02
N GLU A 154 -5.73 18.30 16.04
CA GLU A 154 -6.70 19.24 16.63
C GLU A 154 -8.00 19.27 15.81
N ALA A 155 -7.91 19.35 14.48
CA ALA A 155 -9.08 19.32 13.60
C ALA A 155 -9.86 17.99 13.70
N LEU A 156 -9.15 16.86 13.66
CA LEU A 156 -9.73 15.51 13.73
C LEU A 156 -10.34 15.19 15.10
N ALA A 157 -9.93 15.87 16.17
CA ALA A 157 -10.55 15.71 17.49
C ALA A 157 -12.03 16.14 17.49
N GLY A 158 -12.43 17.04 16.59
CA GLY A 158 -13.82 17.43 16.37
C GLY A 158 -14.64 16.40 15.57
N HIS A 159 -13.98 15.52 14.81
CA HIS A 159 -14.60 14.59 13.87
C HIS A 159 -14.07 13.16 14.05
N PRO A 160 -14.47 12.45 15.12
CA PRO A 160 -13.89 11.14 15.48
C PRO A 160 -14.11 10.05 14.42
N LEU A 161 -15.13 10.20 13.56
CA LEU A 161 -15.44 9.26 12.49
C LEU A 161 -14.46 9.33 11.31
N ASP A 162 -13.67 10.40 11.19
CA ASP A 162 -12.78 10.61 10.04
C ASP A 162 -11.64 9.58 10.00
N SER A 163 -11.17 9.13 11.17
CA SER A 163 -10.22 8.01 11.29
C SER A 163 -10.76 6.76 10.65
N LEU A 164 -11.98 6.41 11.02
CA LEU A 164 -12.65 5.22 10.56
C LEU A 164 -12.99 5.34 9.07
N GLN A 165 -13.43 6.51 8.62
CA GLN A 165 -13.65 6.81 7.20
C GLN A 165 -12.38 6.59 6.39
N MET A 166 -11.24 7.14 6.84
CA MET A 166 -9.97 7.01 6.13
C MET A 166 -9.49 5.56 6.08
N VAL A 167 -9.45 4.85 7.21
CA VAL A 167 -9.07 3.43 7.22
C VAL A 167 -9.98 2.61 6.30
N THR A 168 -11.30 2.84 6.36
CA THR A 168 -12.27 2.07 5.57
C THR A 168 -12.13 2.33 4.08
N ALA A 169 -12.00 3.60 3.67
CA ALA A 169 -11.88 3.97 2.26
C ALA A 169 -10.59 3.44 1.64
N LEU A 170 -9.47 3.54 2.37
CA LEU A 170 -8.16 3.05 1.92
C LEU A 170 -8.10 1.53 1.89
N LEU A 171 -8.67 0.86 2.91
CA LEU A 171 -8.71 -0.60 2.97
C LEU A 171 -9.58 -1.19 1.86
N LEU A 172 -10.84 -0.75 1.76
CA LEU A 172 -11.77 -1.28 0.76
C LEU A 172 -11.33 -0.92 -0.67
N GLY A 173 -10.78 0.29 -0.86
CA GLY A 173 -10.12 0.69 -2.11
C GLY A 173 -8.94 -0.24 -2.45
N GLY A 174 -8.06 -0.53 -1.49
CA GLY A 174 -6.96 -1.48 -1.67
C GLY A 174 -7.44 -2.89 -2.02
N LEU A 175 -8.46 -3.40 -1.33
CA LEU A 175 -9.02 -4.75 -1.56
C LEU A 175 -9.66 -4.87 -2.94
N VAL A 176 -10.51 -3.92 -3.34
CA VAL A 176 -11.10 -3.97 -4.69
C VAL A 176 -10.02 -3.86 -5.77
N GLY A 177 -8.98 -3.04 -5.53
CA GLY A 177 -7.81 -2.95 -6.40
C GLY A 177 -7.12 -4.30 -6.57
N ILE A 178 -6.81 -5.00 -5.47
CA ILE A 178 -6.23 -6.35 -5.48
C ILE A 178 -7.06 -7.32 -6.32
N PHE A 179 -8.37 -7.36 -6.09
CA PHE A 179 -9.24 -8.30 -6.80
C PHE A 179 -9.39 -7.94 -8.28
N ALA A 180 -9.41 -6.66 -8.63
CA ALA A 180 -9.53 -6.22 -10.01
C ALA A 180 -8.26 -6.46 -10.84
N VAL A 181 -7.07 -6.38 -10.22
CA VAL A 181 -5.80 -6.74 -10.90
C VAL A 181 -5.56 -8.24 -10.96
N HIS A 182 -6.35 -9.05 -10.25
CA HIS A 182 -6.23 -10.50 -10.29
C HIS A 182 -6.39 -11.01 -11.73
N ARG A 183 -5.31 -11.55 -12.30
CA ARG A 183 -5.18 -11.96 -13.73
C ARG A 183 -5.16 -10.80 -14.74
N ALA A 184 -4.60 -9.65 -14.38
CA ALA A 184 -4.32 -8.59 -15.34
C ALA A 184 -3.24 -9.03 -16.34
N GLU A 185 -3.67 -9.35 -17.57
CA GLU A 185 -2.76 -9.70 -18.69
C GLU A 185 -2.56 -8.53 -19.67
N ARG A 186 -3.37 -7.47 -19.54
CA ARG A 186 -3.35 -6.30 -20.42
C ARG A 186 -3.37 -5.01 -19.61
N MET A 187 -2.73 -3.97 -20.15
CA MET A 187 -2.72 -2.60 -19.61
C MET A 187 -4.12 -2.13 -19.18
N ASN A 188 -5.14 -2.41 -20.02
CA ASN A 188 -6.51 -1.99 -19.79
C ASN A 188 -7.11 -2.52 -18.47
N ARG A 189 -6.68 -3.69 -17.99
CA ARG A 189 -7.18 -4.23 -16.71
C ARG A 189 -6.73 -3.39 -15.51
N TYR A 190 -5.55 -2.78 -15.56
CA TYR A 190 -5.09 -1.90 -14.48
C TYR A 190 -5.89 -0.60 -14.43
N LEU A 191 -6.30 -0.05 -15.58
CA LEU A 191 -7.19 1.12 -15.64
C LEU A 191 -8.58 0.80 -15.07
N VAL A 192 -9.14 -0.36 -15.41
CA VAL A 192 -10.40 -0.84 -14.83
C VAL A 192 -10.27 -1.02 -13.31
N ALA A 193 -9.14 -1.55 -12.84
CA ALA A 193 -8.88 -1.65 -11.40
C ALA A 193 -8.83 -0.27 -10.73
N GLY A 194 -8.17 0.72 -11.34
CA GLY A 194 -8.20 2.12 -10.87
C GLY A 194 -9.61 2.69 -10.77
N GLY A 195 -10.44 2.47 -11.79
CA GLY A 195 -11.86 2.87 -11.76
C GLY A 195 -12.66 2.17 -10.65
N ALA A 196 -12.39 0.89 -10.39
CA ALA A 196 -13.02 0.16 -9.29
C ALA A 196 -12.60 0.71 -7.92
N VAL A 197 -11.32 1.06 -7.75
CA VAL A 197 -10.80 1.73 -6.54
C VAL A 197 -11.53 3.05 -6.34
N THR A 198 -11.62 3.89 -7.37
CA THR A 198 -12.36 5.17 -7.34
C THR A 198 -13.81 4.95 -6.89
N LEU A 199 -14.53 4.04 -7.52
CA LEU A 199 -15.95 3.80 -7.22
C LEU A 199 -16.16 3.34 -5.78
N VAL A 200 -15.36 2.38 -5.30
CA VAL A 200 -15.50 1.85 -3.94
C VAL A 200 -15.11 2.90 -2.91
N SER A 201 -14.00 3.59 -3.08
CA SER A 201 -13.59 4.66 -2.16
C SER A 201 -14.63 5.78 -2.13
N PHE A 202 -15.19 6.19 -3.28
CA PHE A 202 -16.27 7.17 -3.35
C PHE A 202 -17.53 6.70 -2.59
N ILE A 203 -17.96 5.45 -2.77
CA ILE A 203 -19.12 4.89 -2.04
C ILE A 203 -18.88 4.90 -0.54
N VAL A 204 -17.65 4.60 -0.09
CA VAL A 204 -17.30 4.68 1.33
C VAL A 204 -17.42 6.12 1.82
N LEU A 205 -16.80 7.09 1.14
CA LEU A 205 -16.90 8.51 1.53
C LEU A 205 -18.35 8.98 1.57
N LEU A 206 -19.14 8.64 0.55
CA LEU A 206 -20.55 8.99 0.48
C LEU A 206 -21.35 8.36 1.63
N SER A 207 -21.01 7.14 2.05
CA SER A 207 -21.66 6.47 3.18
C SER A 207 -21.40 7.20 4.50
N PHE A 208 -20.15 7.59 4.76
CA PHE A 208 -19.81 8.37 5.96
C PHE A 208 -20.38 9.78 5.92
N TRP A 209 -20.37 10.42 4.74
CA TRP A 209 -21.00 11.72 4.54
C TRP A 209 -22.50 11.68 4.86
N LEU A 210 -23.23 10.65 4.44
CA LEU A 210 -24.64 10.46 4.78
C LEU A 210 -24.90 10.31 6.29
N LEU A 211 -23.91 9.81 7.05
CA LEU A 211 -23.94 9.73 8.51
C LEU A 211 -23.52 11.05 9.18
N SER A 212 -22.86 11.96 8.46
CA SER A 212 -22.42 13.24 8.99
C SER A 212 -23.60 14.18 9.25
N GLY A 213 -23.55 14.87 10.40
CA GLY A 213 -24.47 15.95 10.74
C GLY A 213 -24.13 17.25 9.99
N ASP A 214 -22.90 17.41 9.54
CA ASP A 214 -22.41 18.60 8.82
C ASP A 214 -22.10 18.25 7.35
N ARG A 215 -23.03 18.60 6.46
CA ARG A 215 -23.02 18.22 5.05
C ARG A 215 -23.14 19.44 4.15
N ASP A 216 -22.27 19.52 3.15
CA ASP A 216 -22.37 20.48 2.05
C ASP A 216 -22.75 19.75 0.75
N ALA A 217 -23.54 20.40 -0.11
CA ALA A 217 -23.95 19.84 -1.40
C ALA A 217 -22.78 19.70 -2.39
N THR A 218 -21.68 20.41 -2.17
CA THR A 218 -20.46 20.36 -2.98
C THR A 218 -19.55 19.18 -2.62
N ASP A 219 -19.69 18.60 -1.42
CA ASP A 219 -18.83 17.51 -0.94
C ASP A 219 -18.74 16.31 -1.90
N PRO A 220 -19.85 15.78 -2.46
CA PRO A 220 -19.77 14.61 -3.35
C PRO A 220 -18.96 14.89 -4.63
N VAL A 221 -18.91 16.15 -5.09
CA VAL A 221 -18.10 16.55 -6.26
C VAL A 221 -16.62 16.44 -5.93
N TRP A 222 -16.20 16.94 -4.76
CA TRP A 222 -14.81 16.83 -4.33
C TRP A 222 -14.41 15.39 -3.98
N MET A 223 -15.30 14.62 -3.37
CA MET A 223 -15.08 13.19 -3.12
C MET A 223 -14.79 12.41 -4.41
N ILE A 224 -15.59 12.61 -5.47
CA ILE A 224 -15.37 11.89 -6.73
C ILE A 224 -14.10 12.37 -7.45
N VAL A 225 -13.78 13.67 -7.37
CA VAL A 225 -12.52 14.20 -7.92
C VAL A 225 -11.32 13.60 -7.19
N ALA A 226 -11.31 13.63 -5.86
CA ALA A 226 -10.21 13.14 -5.06
C ALA A 226 -9.99 11.62 -5.23
N THR A 227 -11.05 10.83 -5.07
CA THR A 227 -10.98 9.36 -5.26
C THR A 227 -10.75 8.97 -6.71
N GLY A 228 -11.19 9.78 -7.66
CA GLY A 228 -10.92 9.64 -9.10
C GLY A 228 -9.43 9.78 -9.40
N LEU A 229 -8.82 10.85 -8.91
CA LEU A 229 -7.38 11.07 -9.06
C LEU A 229 -6.58 9.98 -8.33
N GLY A 230 -6.98 9.58 -7.12
CA GLY A 230 -6.31 8.52 -6.38
C GLY A 230 -6.35 7.16 -7.08
N GLY A 231 -7.50 6.76 -7.62
CA GLY A 231 -7.65 5.52 -8.39
C GLY A 231 -6.89 5.54 -9.73
N LEU A 232 -6.93 6.67 -10.45
CA LEU A 232 -6.19 6.85 -11.69
C LEU A 232 -4.67 6.81 -11.48
N LEU A 233 -4.18 7.58 -10.49
CA LEU A 233 -2.77 7.57 -10.11
C LEU A 233 -2.32 6.18 -9.67
N ALA A 234 -3.16 5.46 -8.91
CA ALA A 234 -2.84 4.09 -8.52
C ALA A 234 -2.67 3.17 -9.74
N ALA A 235 -3.56 3.24 -10.73
CA ALA A 235 -3.42 2.46 -11.96
C ALA A 235 -2.14 2.79 -12.73
N ILE A 236 -1.83 4.08 -12.90
CA ILE A 236 -0.63 4.56 -13.61
C ILE A 236 0.65 4.08 -12.89
N ILE A 237 0.70 4.24 -11.56
CA ILE A 237 1.84 3.81 -10.76
C ILE A 237 2.02 2.30 -10.85
N VAL A 238 0.95 1.51 -10.75
CA VAL A 238 1.03 0.05 -10.83
C VAL A 238 1.56 -0.39 -12.20
N ILE A 239 1.06 0.21 -13.28
CA ILE A 239 1.53 -0.03 -14.64
C ILE A 239 3.05 0.21 -14.76
N GLY A 240 3.52 1.40 -14.38
CA GLY A 240 4.92 1.78 -14.52
C GLY A 240 5.84 0.97 -13.59
N ALA A 241 5.47 0.85 -12.32
CA ALA A 241 6.28 0.19 -11.32
C ALA A 241 6.33 -1.34 -11.54
N THR A 242 5.30 -1.97 -12.13
CA THR A 242 5.36 -3.40 -12.47
C THR A 242 6.51 -3.72 -13.42
N VAL A 243 6.77 -2.85 -14.40
CA VAL A 243 7.88 -3.00 -15.34
C VAL A 243 9.22 -2.81 -14.63
N VAL A 244 9.38 -1.69 -13.91
CA VAL A 244 10.64 -1.34 -13.22
C VAL A 244 11.00 -2.35 -12.13
N LEU A 245 10.03 -2.72 -11.28
CA LEU A 245 10.24 -3.68 -10.21
C LEU A 245 10.44 -5.10 -10.76
N GLY A 246 9.71 -5.49 -11.81
CA GLY A 246 9.89 -6.77 -12.47
C GLY A 246 11.34 -6.98 -12.94
N LEU A 247 11.91 -5.96 -13.60
CA LEU A 247 13.29 -5.97 -14.06
C LEU A 247 14.29 -5.93 -12.90
N THR A 248 14.11 -5.04 -11.93
CA THR A 248 15.06 -4.81 -10.82
C THR A 248 15.13 -6.01 -9.87
N PHE A 249 14.01 -6.68 -9.62
CA PHE A 249 13.89 -7.76 -8.63
C PHE A 249 13.84 -9.17 -9.25
N GLY A 250 14.06 -9.28 -10.57
CA GLY A 250 14.09 -10.57 -11.27
C GLY A 250 12.76 -11.32 -11.19
N ILE A 251 11.65 -10.60 -11.32
CA ILE A 251 10.30 -11.17 -11.40
C ILE A 251 9.92 -11.17 -12.88
N THR A 252 10.04 -12.32 -13.53
CA THR A 252 9.61 -12.49 -14.93
C THR A 252 8.09 -12.31 -15.01
N THR A 253 7.65 -11.22 -15.60
CA THR A 253 6.22 -10.97 -15.80
C THR A 253 5.69 -11.85 -16.93
N ARG A 254 4.39 -12.17 -16.94
CA ARG A 254 3.78 -12.96 -18.04
C ARG A 254 4.00 -12.34 -19.41
N ILE A 255 4.10 -11.02 -19.49
CA ILE A 255 4.35 -10.28 -20.73
C ILE A 255 5.71 -10.67 -21.30
N GLN A 256 6.76 -10.69 -20.47
CA GLN A 256 8.10 -11.13 -20.88
C GLN A 256 8.13 -12.61 -21.28
N LEU A 257 7.35 -13.47 -20.61
CA LEU A 257 7.23 -14.88 -20.98
C LEU A 257 6.51 -15.08 -22.32
N MET A 258 5.50 -14.26 -22.63
CA MET A 258 4.85 -14.26 -23.95
C MET A 258 5.77 -13.74 -25.05
N GLU A 259 6.56 -12.70 -24.77
CA GLU A 259 7.58 -12.19 -25.70
C GLU A 259 8.68 -13.24 -25.95
N LEU A 260 9.14 -13.94 -24.90
CA LEU A 260 10.09 -15.06 -25.01
C LEU A 260 9.49 -16.27 -25.75
N ALA A 261 8.20 -16.57 -25.55
CA ALA A 261 7.51 -17.67 -26.22
C ALA A 261 7.23 -17.37 -27.71
N GLN A 262 7.12 -16.10 -28.09
CA GLN A 262 6.99 -15.68 -29.49
C GLN A 262 8.31 -15.64 -30.26
N ILE A 263 9.45 -15.92 -29.60
CA ILE A 263 10.71 -16.12 -30.33
C ILE A 263 10.64 -17.47 -31.05
N ASN A 264 10.11 -17.45 -32.27
CA ASN A 264 10.33 -18.46 -33.30
C ASN A 264 11.83 -18.52 -33.60
N HIS A 265 12.59 -19.18 -32.73
CA HIS A 265 14.04 -19.27 -32.86
C HIS A 265 14.37 -20.02 -34.17
N PRO A 266 15.16 -19.44 -35.08
CA PRO A 266 15.54 -20.11 -36.34
C PRO A 266 16.28 -21.44 -36.10
N LEU A 267 16.80 -21.67 -34.89
CA LEU A 267 17.42 -22.91 -34.44
C LEU A 267 16.41 -24.06 -34.25
N LEU A 268 15.17 -23.80 -33.83
CA LEU A 268 14.13 -24.82 -33.74
C LEU A 268 13.65 -25.25 -35.13
N ARG A 269 13.65 -24.31 -36.09
CA ARG A 269 13.32 -24.58 -37.49
C ARG A 269 14.36 -25.50 -38.16
N ARG A 270 15.63 -25.38 -37.77
CA ARG A 270 16.74 -26.23 -38.22
C ARG A 270 16.84 -27.60 -37.55
N LEU A 271 16.08 -27.84 -36.48
CA LEU A 271 15.96 -29.17 -35.85
C LEU A 271 14.75 -29.95 -36.37
N GLN A 272 13.86 -29.27 -37.09
CA GLN A 272 12.71 -29.86 -37.77
C GLN A 272 13.00 -30.17 -39.26
N GLU A 273 14.13 -29.69 -39.78
CA GLU A 273 14.77 -30.10 -41.05
C GLU A 273 15.83 -31.15 -40.77
#